data_AF-A0A7J7TSY2-F1
#
_entry.id   AF-A0A7J7TSY2-F1
#
_cell.length_a   1.000
_cell.length_b   1.000
_cell.length_c   1.000
_cell.angle_alpha   90.00
_cell.angle_beta   90.00
_cell.angle_gamma   90.00
#
_symmetry.space_group_name_H-M   'P 1'
#
loop_
_entity.id
_entity.type
_entity.pdbx_description
1 polymer ?
#
loop_
_entity_poly.entity_id
_entity_poly.type
_entity_poly.pdbx_seq_one_letter_code
_entity_poly.pdbx_strand_id
1 'polypeptide(L)'
;MMRRQVNCLPIFMRKDTKTCFQWRIRNLPYPKDVYSVCVDPTERRVVVRTTNKKYYKKFSITDLDRYQLPLDDSLLSFAYANCTLIISYQKPKEVLVAESELQKELKKVKMAHSSDGDCKTQ
;
A
#
# COMPACT_ATOMS: atom_id res chain seq x y z
N MET A 1 -13.16 32.31 1.31
CA MET A 1 -12.00 31.86 0.51
C MET A 1 -12.45 30.77 -0.46
N MET A 2 -12.62 31.10 -1.74
CA MET A 2 -12.84 30.10 -2.80
C MET A 2 -11.49 29.44 -3.11
N ARG A 3 -11.34 28.17 -2.75
CA ARG A 3 -10.19 27.38 -3.21
C ARG A 3 -10.32 27.22 -4.72
N ARG A 4 -9.41 27.84 -5.48
CA ARG A 4 -9.21 27.60 -6.90
C ARG A 4 -9.04 26.09 -7.08
N GLN A 5 -10.04 25.42 -7.63
CA GLN A 5 -9.99 23.99 -7.89
C GLN A 5 -9.07 23.79 -9.08
N VAL A 6 -7.77 23.67 -8.81
CA VAL A 6 -6.84 23.08 -9.76
C VAL A 6 -7.35 21.66 -10.03
N ASN A 7 -7.67 21.38 -11.29
CA ASN A 7 -8.03 20.05 -11.76
C ASN A 7 -6.78 19.15 -11.71
N CYS A 8 -6.34 18.84 -10.49
CA CYS A 8 -5.28 17.88 -10.25
C CYS A 8 -5.91 16.50 -10.38
N LEU A 9 -5.51 15.74 -11.40
CA LEU A 9 -5.94 14.36 -11.58
C LEU A 9 -5.62 13.54 -10.30
N PRO A 10 -6.45 12.55 -9.95
CA PRO A 10 -6.16 11.67 -8.82
C PRO A 10 -4.83 10.95 -9.00
N ILE A 11 -3.96 11.01 -7.99
CA ILE A 11 -2.64 10.36 -8.01
C ILE A 11 -2.67 9.14 -7.09
N PHE A 12 -2.49 7.96 -7.67
CA PHE A 12 -2.47 6.68 -6.96
C PHE A 12 -1.02 6.23 -6.69
N MET A 13 -0.66 6.00 -5.42
CA MET A 13 0.68 5.57 -5.03
C MET A 13 0.62 4.51 -3.93
N ARG A 14 1.53 3.54 -3.95
CA ARG A 14 1.75 2.60 -2.84
C ARG A 14 2.87 3.10 -1.94
N LYS A 15 2.66 3.06 -0.63
CA LYS A 15 3.64 3.42 0.42
C LYS A 15 3.41 2.54 1.63
N ASP A 16 4.00 1.36 1.61
CA ASP A 16 3.83 0.38 2.67
C ASP A 16 4.46 0.82 3.98
N THR A 17 3.95 0.24 5.06
CA THR A 17 4.52 0.31 6.39
C THR A 17 5.06 -1.06 6.78
N LYS A 18 5.66 -1.16 7.98
CA LYS A 18 6.10 -2.46 8.50
C LYS A 18 4.94 -3.45 8.64
N THR A 19 3.75 -2.97 9.03
CA THR A 19 2.61 -3.82 9.41
C THR A 19 1.48 -3.85 8.40
N CYS A 20 1.41 -2.87 7.49
CA CYS A 20 0.32 -2.76 6.51
C CYS A 20 0.86 -2.48 5.12
N PHE A 21 0.24 -3.09 4.11
CA PHE A 21 0.26 -2.57 2.75
C PHE A 21 -0.59 -1.31 2.72
N GLN A 22 -0.09 -0.24 2.08
CA GLN A 22 -0.82 1.02 2.09
C GLN A 22 -0.79 1.71 0.73
N TRP A 23 -1.97 2.17 0.30
CA TRP A 23 -2.16 2.97 -0.90
C TRP A 23 -2.68 4.34 -0.52
N ARG A 24 -2.22 5.35 -1.26
CA ARG A 24 -2.63 6.73 -1.11
C ARG A 24 -3.16 7.23 -2.44
N ILE A 25 -4.38 7.75 -2.40
CA ILE A 25 -5.02 8.40 -3.54
C ILE A 25 -5.15 9.87 -3.20
N ARG A 26 -4.29 10.70 -3.80
CA ARG A 26 -4.26 12.15 -3.59
C ARG A 26 -5.17 12.86 -4.58
N ASN A 27 -5.41 14.14 -4.33
CA ASN A 27 -6.25 15.03 -5.16
C ASN A 27 -7.69 14.54 -5.25
N LEU A 28 -8.20 14.04 -4.12
CA LEU A 28 -9.56 13.56 -3.96
C LEU A 28 -10.38 14.63 -3.21
N PRO A 29 -11.14 15.49 -3.92
CA PRO A 29 -11.75 16.70 -3.35
C PRO A 29 -13.08 16.43 -2.64
N TYR A 30 -13.57 15.19 -2.63
CA TYR A 30 -14.85 14.84 -2.03
C TYR A 30 -14.68 14.52 -0.54
N PRO A 31 -15.71 14.70 0.29
CA PRO A 31 -15.60 14.42 1.72
C PRO A 31 -15.53 12.91 2.01
N LYS A 32 -15.13 12.53 3.23
CA LYS A 32 -14.86 11.13 3.60
C LYS A 32 -16.07 10.21 3.39
N ASP A 33 -17.26 10.68 3.71
CA ASP A 33 -18.53 9.94 3.73
C ASP A 33 -18.98 9.44 2.35
N VAL A 34 -18.51 10.08 1.26
CA VAL A 34 -18.87 9.61 -0.08
C VAL A 34 -18.01 8.44 -0.56
N TYR A 35 -16.90 8.13 0.11
CA TYR A 35 -16.00 7.05 -0.28
C TYR A 35 -16.44 5.71 0.31
N SER A 36 -16.41 4.69 -0.52
CA SER A 36 -16.57 3.29 -0.15
C SER A 36 -15.34 2.53 -0.61
N VAL A 37 -14.72 1.81 0.32
CA VAL A 37 -13.57 0.94 0.09
C VAL A 37 -13.96 -0.45 0.57
N CYS A 38 -13.88 -1.45 -0.30
CA CYS A 38 -14.28 -2.82 0.02
C CYS A 38 -13.49 -3.84 -0.82
N VAL A 39 -13.53 -5.09 -0.40
CA VAL A 39 -13.03 -6.22 -1.19
C VAL A 39 -14.07 -6.69 -2.19
N ASP A 40 -13.64 -6.95 -3.42
CA ASP A 40 -14.35 -7.75 -4.42
C ASP A 40 -13.85 -9.20 -4.32
N PRO A 41 -14.62 -10.12 -3.73
CA PRO A 41 -14.19 -11.51 -3.51
C PRO A 41 -14.11 -12.31 -4.81
N THR A 42 -14.86 -11.91 -5.85
CA THR A 42 -14.87 -12.61 -7.14
C THR A 42 -13.58 -12.32 -7.91
N GLU A 43 -13.19 -11.06 -7.95
CA GLU A 43 -11.96 -10.64 -8.65
C GLU A 43 -10.70 -10.65 -7.76
N ARG A 44 -10.85 -10.89 -6.45
CA ARG A 44 -9.80 -10.76 -5.42
C ARG A 44 -9.10 -9.39 -5.48
N ARG A 45 -9.88 -8.32 -5.55
CA ARG A 45 -9.38 -6.93 -5.70
C ARG A 45 -9.96 -6.02 -4.65
N VAL A 46 -9.21 -4.98 -4.29
CA VAL A 46 -9.73 -3.85 -3.53
C VAL A 46 -10.41 -2.89 -4.49
N VAL A 47 -11.62 -2.48 -4.14
CA VAL A 47 -12.44 -1.53 -4.91
C VAL A 47 -12.58 -0.26 -4.11
N VAL A 48 -12.32 0.87 -4.77
CA VAL A 48 -12.56 2.21 -4.25
C VAL A 48 -13.57 2.88 -5.17
N ARG A 49 -14.67 3.34 -4.60
CA ARG A 49 -15.73 4.02 -5.35
C ARG A 49 -16.29 5.18 -4.56
N THR A 50 -16.92 6.12 -5.26
CA THR A 50 -17.70 7.18 -4.64
C THR A 50 -19.19 7.04 -4.93
N THR A 51 -20.05 7.46 -4.01
CA THR A 51 -21.52 7.45 -4.18
C THR A 51 -21.97 8.35 -5.34
N ASN A 52 -21.28 9.47 -5.56
CA ASN A 52 -21.50 10.38 -6.68
C ASN A 52 -20.96 9.88 -8.04
N LYS A 53 -20.39 8.66 -8.09
CA LYS A 53 -19.80 8.02 -9.29
C LYS A 53 -18.68 8.82 -9.97
N LYS A 54 -18.07 9.78 -9.28
CA LYS A 54 -16.96 10.59 -9.82
C LYS A 54 -15.60 9.90 -9.73
N TYR A 55 -15.46 8.88 -8.90
CA TYR A 55 -14.22 8.13 -8.76
C TYR A 55 -14.48 6.64 -8.65
N TYR A 56 -13.70 5.85 -9.39
CA TYR A 56 -13.71 4.40 -9.36
C TYR A 56 -12.29 3.88 -9.62
N LYS A 57 -11.82 2.94 -8.79
CA LYS A 57 -10.52 2.29 -8.94
C LYS A 57 -10.62 0.87 -8.40
N LYS A 58 -10.04 -0.08 -9.15
CA LYS A 58 -9.79 -1.46 -8.71
C LYS A 58 -8.29 -1.72 -8.73
N PHE A 59 -7.78 -2.46 -7.75
CA PHE A 59 -6.39 -2.91 -7.72
C PHE A 59 -6.23 -4.20 -6.91
N SER A 60 -5.24 -5.02 -7.24
CA SER A 60 -4.90 -6.22 -6.49
C SER A 60 -3.78 -5.96 -5.48
N ILE A 61 -3.66 -6.84 -4.50
CA ILE A 61 -2.53 -6.89 -3.57
C ILE A 61 -1.60 -8.02 -4.04
N THR A 62 -0.64 -7.67 -4.89
CA THR A 62 0.29 -8.63 -5.54
C THR A 62 0.98 -9.59 -4.56
N ASP A 63 1.23 -9.13 -3.34
CA ASP A 63 1.90 -9.89 -2.31
C ASP A 63 1.02 -11.03 -1.80
N LEU A 64 -0.30 -10.81 -1.65
CA LEU A 64 -1.22 -11.89 -1.30
C LEU A 64 -1.34 -12.92 -2.41
N ASP A 65 -1.28 -12.49 -3.67
CA ASP A 65 -1.28 -13.39 -4.82
C ASP A 65 -0.04 -14.29 -4.82
N ARG A 66 1.14 -13.74 -4.49
CA ARG A 66 2.40 -14.50 -4.37
C ARG A 66 2.36 -15.58 -3.29
N TYR A 67 1.78 -15.26 -2.13
CA TYR A 67 1.63 -16.20 -1.02
C TYR A 67 0.33 -17.02 -1.09
N GLN A 68 -0.46 -16.87 -2.16
CA GLN A 68 -1.76 -17.52 -2.35
C GLN A 68 -2.73 -17.31 -1.17
N LEU A 69 -2.65 -16.15 -0.53
CA LEU A 69 -3.47 -15.80 0.63
C LEU A 69 -4.83 -15.22 0.20
N PRO A 70 -5.92 -15.52 0.92
CA PRO A 70 -7.22 -14.91 0.65
C PRO A 70 -7.19 -13.41 0.97
N LEU A 71 -8.05 -12.66 0.27
CA LEU A 71 -8.27 -11.25 0.53
C LEU A 71 -9.41 -11.12 1.56
N ASP A 72 -9.12 -10.52 2.71
CA ASP A 72 -10.05 -10.41 3.84
C ASP A 72 -10.44 -8.95 4.07
N ASP A 73 -11.74 -8.66 3.99
CA ASP A 73 -12.27 -7.30 4.17
C ASP A 73 -12.07 -6.79 5.60
N SER A 74 -11.99 -7.67 6.61
CA SER A 74 -11.78 -7.28 8.01
C SER A 74 -10.39 -6.68 8.27
N LEU A 75 -9.40 -7.00 7.43
CA LEU A 75 -8.05 -6.46 7.48
C LEU A 75 -7.90 -5.14 6.71
N LEU A 76 -8.95 -4.75 5.98
CA LEU A 76 -8.99 -3.54 5.17
C LEU A 76 -9.55 -2.38 5.99
N SER A 77 -8.84 -1.26 5.98
CA SER A 77 -9.27 -0.03 6.62
C SER A 77 -8.93 1.17 5.77
N PHE A 78 -9.64 2.29 5.96
CA PHE A 78 -9.32 3.53 5.28
C PHE A 78 -9.49 4.76 6.16
N ALA A 79 -8.67 5.76 5.89
CA ALA A 79 -8.75 7.09 6.46
C ALA A 79 -8.76 8.12 5.33
N TYR A 80 -9.32 9.30 5.60
CA TYR A 80 -9.33 10.41 4.65
C TYR A 80 -8.90 11.68 5.37
N ALA A 81 -7.87 12.34 4.84
CA ALA A 81 -7.39 13.63 5.33
C ALA A 81 -6.65 14.36 4.20
N ASN A 82 -6.65 15.70 4.21
CA ASN A 82 -5.88 16.53 3.26
C ASN A 82 -6.08 16.12 1.78
N CYS A 83 -7.34 15.95 1.36
CA CYS A 83 -7.69 15.49 0.00
C CYS A 83 -7.00 14.18 -0.42
N THR A 84 -6.70 13.33 0.56
CA THR A 84 -6.00 12.06 0.36
C THR A 84 -6.75 10.94 1.05
N LEU A 85 -7.15 9.93 0.27
CA LEU A 85 -7.65 8.66 0.78
C LEU A 85 -6.47 7.74 1.05
N ILE A 86 -6.34 7.29 2.30
CA ILE A 86 -5.30 6.35 2.75
C ILE A 86 -5.99 5.01 2.98
N ILE A 87 -5.64 4.02 2.16
CA ILE A 87 -6.18 2.66 2.22
C ILE A 87 -5.09 1.79 2.82
N SER A 88 -5.39 1.09 3.90
CA SER A 88 -4.45 0.22 4.59
C SER A 88 -5.01 -1.19 4.65
N TYR A 89 -4.21 -2.17 4.26
CA TYR A 89 -4.50 -3.58 4.42
C TYR A 89 -3.46 -4.18 5.36
N GLN A 90 -3.89 -4.75 6.48
CA GLN A 90 -2.98 -5.35 7.45
C GLN A 90 -2.29 -6.57 6.83
N LYS A 91 -0.96 -6.62 6.93
CA LYS A 91 -0.20 -7.74 6.38
C LYS A 91 -0.53 -9.02 7.17
N PRO A 92 -0.84 -10.13 6.50
CA PRO A 92 -0.95 -11.43 7.15
C PRO A 92 0.37 -11.83 7.82
N LYS A 93 0.30 -12.73 8.80
CA LYS A 93 1.46 -13.15 9.60
C LYS A 93 2.53 -13.79 8.72
N GLU A 94 2.12 -14.56 7.73
CA GLU A 94 2.96 -15.24 6.75
C GLU A 94 3.87 -14.25 6.01
N VAL A 95 3.29 -13.14 5.54
CA VAL A 95 4.05 -12.06 4.88
C VAL A 95 5.04 -11.42 5.85
N LEU A 96 4.60 -11.14 7.08
CA LEU A 96 5.45 -10.50 8.10
C LEU A 96 6.65 -11.37 8.49
N VAL A 97 6.44 -12.68 8.63
CA VAL A 97 7.50 -13.66 8.93
C VAL A 97 8.50 -13.71 7.79
N ALA A 98 8.03 -13.86 6.54
CA ALA A 98 8.90 -13.91 5.37
C ALA A 98 9.72 -12.62 5.19
N GLU A 99 9.10 -11.44 5.37
CA GLU A 99 9.81 -10.15 5.34
C GLU A 99 10.86 -10.05 6.45
N SER A 100 10.57 -10.57 7.65
CA SER A 100 11.51 -10.57 8.78
C SER A 100 12.72 -11.46 8.52
N GLU A 101 12.50 -12.66 7.98
CA GLU A 101 13.57 -13.60 7.62
C GLU A 101 14.48 -13.02 6.54
N LEU A 102 13.91 -12.46 5.47
CA LEU A 102 14.68 -11.79 4.43
C LEU A 102 15.52 -10.65 4.99
N GLN A 103 14.96 -9.85 5.92
CA GLN A 103 15.73 -8.79 6.58
C GLN A 103 16.88 -9.32 7.42
N LYS A 104 16.74 -10.48 8.07
CA LYS A 104 17.83 -11.12 8.82
C LYS A 104 18.95 -11.57 7.87
N GLU A 105 18.61 -12.19 6.75
CA GLU A 105 19.59 -12.64 5.75
C GLU A 105 20.33 -11.46 5.11
N LEU A 106 19.63 -10.39 4.74
CA LEU A 106 20.26 -9.19 4.18
C LEU A 106 21.23 -8.52 5.16
N LYS A 107 20.94 -8.56 6.46
CA LYS A 107 21.86 -8.03 7.49
C LYS A 107 23.14 -8.86 7.57
N LYS A 108 23.05 -10.20 7.49
CA LYS A 108 24.23 -11.08 7.47
C LYS A 108 25.14 -10.79 6.27
N VAL A 109 24.56 -10.64 5.08
CA VAL A 109 25.32 -10.35 3.86
C VAL A 109 26.03 -8.99 3.94
N LYS A 110 25.36 -7.95 4.47
CA LYS A 110 25.97 -6.62 4.62
C LYS A 110 27.16 -6.61 5.60
N MET A 111 27.09 -7.40 6.67
CA MET A 111 28.20 -7.54 7.62
C MET A 111 29.40 -8.27 7.00
N ALA A 112 29.16 -9.25 6.12
CA ALA A 112 30.23 -9.95 5.41
C ALA A 112 30.95 -9.01 4.40
N HIS A 113 30.20 -8.14 3.72
CA HIS A 113 30.75 -7.27 2.67
C HIS A 113 31.49 -6.02 3.20
N SER A 114 31.29 -5.63 4.47
CA SER A 114 32.03 -4.53 5.10
C SER A 114 33.41 -4.93 5.64
N SER A 115 33.74 -6.22 5.61
CA SER A 115 35.02 -6.75 6.11
C SER A 115 36.09 -6.90 5.03
N ASP A 116 35.79 -6.57 3.77
CA ASP A 116 36.70 -6.79 2.64
C ASP A 116 37.24 -5.45 2.13
N GLY A 117 38.21 -4.92 2.87
CA GLY A 117 38.83 -3.64 2.59
C GLY A 117 40.28 -3.60 3.06
N ASP A 118 41.17 -4.29 2.35
CA ASP A 118 42.52 -3.81 2.03
C ASP A 118 43.12 -4.68 0.90
N CYS A 119 42.96 -4.27 -0.36
CA CYS A 119 43.76 -4.81 -1.45
C CYS A 119 44.60 -3.67 -2.04
N LYS A 120 45.78 -3.44 -1.46
CA LYS A 120 46.82 -2.58 -2.04
C LYS A 120 47.35 -3.22 -3.32
N THR A 121 47.14 -2.55 -4.45
CA THR A 121 47.83 -2.84 -5.71
C THR A 121 49.22 -2.21 -5.68
N GLN A 122 50.23 -2.98 -6.08
CA GLN A 122 51.62 -2.55 -6.29
C GLN A 122 51.81 -1.87 -7.65
#